data_AF-A0AAP0RAA1-F1
#
_entry.id   AF-A0AAP0RAA1-F1
#
_cell.length_a   1.000
_cell.length_b   1.000
_cell.length_c   1.000
_cell.angle_alpha   90.00
_cell.angle_beta   90.00
_cell.angle_gamma   90.00
#
_symmetry.space_group_name_H-M   'P 1'
#
loop_
_entity.id
_entity.type
_entity.pdbx_description
1 polymer ?
#
loop_
_entity_poly.entity_id
_entity_poly.type
_entity_poly.pdbx_seq_one_letter_code
_entity_poly.pdbx_strand_id
1 'polypeptide(L)'
;MQANSAVATWRHTKICNYDKLLDLFTKDKATGEGAISAREKVHQWAAKERPNPIDLNDEVSGYNFNFETMSPVGTPSTSSQVNFQCGTFSKDKKHKADLMVDVLERQIEVINYGIASVADVIKEGNIIEEKGIAIVEKGRPCCYPEDEVFSEIMNIRLLEHHQLGAFLFLIKSQLKVRAFFGVPSDCRLELLMKMMYESRDA
;
A
#
# COMPACT_ATOMS: atom_id res chain seq x y z
N MET A 1 -42.18 13.25 -18.95
CA MET A 1 -41.34 12.46 -18.01
C MET A 1 -40.21 11.85 -18.81
N GLN A 2 -39.02 12.46 -18.75
CA GLN A 2 -37.87 11.97 -19.52
C GLN A 2 -37.13 10.94 -18.67
N ALA A 3 -37.05 9.70 -19.15
CA ALA A 3 -36.34 8.64 -18.45
C ALA A 3 -34.84 8.98 -18.40
N ASN A 4 -34.27 8.96 -17.21
CA ASN A 4 -32.86 9.20 -16.98
C ASN A 4 -32.05 8.07 -17.65
N SER A 5 -31.38 8.37 -18.76
CA SER A 5 -30.66 7.39 -19.59
C SER A 5 -29.53 6.67 -18.84
N ALA A 6 -29.03 7.26 -17.75
CA ALA A 6 -28.06 6.62 -16.86
C ALA A 6 -28.62 5.40 -16.12
N VAL A 7 -29.93 5.36 -15.86
CA VAL A 7 -30.55 4.22 -15.15
C VAL A 7 -30.58 2.98 -16.05
N ALA A 8 -30.71 3.16 -17.37
CA ALA A 8 -30.70 2.06 -18.33
C ALA A 8 -29.31 1.43 -18.48
N THR A 9 -28.24 2.23 -18.35
CA THR A 9 -26.85 1.75 -18.47
C THR A 9 -26.40 0.97 -17.24
N TRP A 10 -26.87 1.31 -16.03
CA TRP A 10 -26.50 0.61 -14.80
C TRP A 10 -27.00 -0.83 -14.74
N ARG A 11 -28.16 -1.11 -15.38
CA ARG A 11 -28.72 -2.47 -15.43
C ARG A 11 -27.85 -3.50 -16.16
N HIS A 12 -26.96 -3.03 -17.05
CA HIS A 12 -26.17 -3.89 -17.92
C HIS A 12 -24.67 -3.78 -17.64
N THR A 13 -24.28 -3.08 -16.59
CA THR A 13 -22.87 -2.92 -16.24
C THR A 13 -22.37 -4.22 -15.61
N LYS A 14 -21.37 -4.85 -16.23
CA LYS A 14 -20.77 -6.08 -15.70
C LYS A 14 -20.04 -5.76 -14.39
N ILE A 15 -20.49 -6.35 -13.30
CA ILE A 15 -19.80 -6.25 -12.00
C ILE A 15 -18.67 -7.27 -12.00
N CYS A 16 -17.43 -6.78 -12.07
CA CYS A 16 -16.25 -7.64 -11.94
C CYS A 16 -16.17 -8.20 -10.52
N ASN A 17 -15.81 -9.48 -10.39
CA ASN A 17 -15.71 -10.22 -9.12
C ASN A 17 -17.06 -10.47 -8.39
N TYR A 18 -18.18 -10.53 -9.11
CA TYR A 18 -19.49 -10.89 -8.52
C TYR A 18 -19.44 -12.18 -7.70
N ASP A 19 -18.70 -13.19 -8.15
CA ASP A 19 -18.55 -14.47 -7.45
C ASP A 19 -17.91 -14.32 -6.07
N LYS A 20 -16.95 -13.39 -5.92
CA LYS A 20 -16.31 -13.10 -4.62
C LYS A 20 -17.26 -12.39 -3.66
N LEU A 21 -18.10 -11.49 -4.18
CA LEU A 21 -19.14 -10.85 -3.38
C LEU A 21 -20.17 -11.89 -2.93
N LEU A 22 -20.61 -12.76 -3.84
CA LEU A 22 -21.56 -13.82 -3.52
C LEU A 22 -21.02 -14.75 -2.42
N ASP A 23 -19.76 -15.17 -2.53
CA ASP A 23 -19.06 -15.98 -1.52
C ASP A 23 -18.91 -15.26 -0.16
N LEU A 24 -18.65 -13.95 -0.16
CA LEU A 24 -18.58 -13.14 1.07
C LEU A 24 -19.95 -13.09 1.78
N PHE A 25 -21.02 -12.87 1.03
CA PHE A 25 -22.38 -12.76 1.58
C PHE A 25 -22.97 -14.13 1.98
N THR A 26 -22.62 -15.22 1.30
CA THR A 26 -23.02 -16.57 1.74
C THR A 26 -22.28 -16.97 3.02
N LYS A 27 -20.99 -16.62 3.15
CA LYS A 27 -20.23 -16.82 4.39
C LYS A 27 -20.81 -16.02 5.55
N ASP A 28 -21.13 -14.74 5.35
CA ASP A 28 -21.75 -13.89 6.39
C ASP A 28 -23.12 -14.43 6.85
N LYS A 29 -23.91 -14.98 5.93
CA LYS A 29 -25.16 -15.68 6.27
C LYS A 29 -24.94 -17.01 7.02
N ALA A 30 -23.87 -17.74 6.73
CA ALA A 30 -23.58 -19.02 7.36
C ALA A 30 -23.03 -18.88 8.79
N THR A 31 -22.33 -17.77 9.07
CA THR A 31 -21.73 -17.50 10.39
C THR A 31 -22.77 -16.97 11.40
N GLY A 32 -23.92 -16.46 10.95
CA GLY A 32 -25.05 -16.05 11.81
C GLY A 32 -24.78 -14.87 12.76
N GLU A 33 -23.53 -14.40 12.84
CA GLU A 33 -23.07 -13.43 13.83
C GLU A 33 -23.58 -12.00 13.57
N GLY A 34 -24.05 -11.72 12.35
CA GLY A 34 -24.63 -10.42 11.95
C GLY A 34 -26.16 -10.40 11.82
N ALA A 35 -26.86 -11.53 12.00
CA ALA A 35 -28.28 -11.66 11.66
C ALA A 35 -29.25 -11.28 12.79
N ILE A 36 -28.88 -10.33 13.66
CA ILE A 36 -29.84 -9.80 14.64
C ILE A 36 -30.81 -8.88 13.90
N SER A 37 -32.02 -9.40 13.66
CA SER A 37 -33.11 -8.62 13.09
C SER A 37 -33.39 -7.40 13.97
N ALA A 38 -33.77 -6.27 13.35
CA ALA A 38 -34.18 -5.07 14.07
C ALA A 38 -35.26 -5.37 15.13
N ARG A 39 -36.14 -6.35 14.89
CA ARG A 39 -37.14 -6.80 15.87
C ARG A 39 -36.54 -7.46 17.11
N GLU A 40 -35.45 -8.20 16.94
CA GLU A 40 -34.76 -8.90 18.03
C GLU A 40 -33.97 -7.92 18.91
N LYS A 41 -33.39 -6.86 18.33
CA LYS A 41 -32.82 -5.73 19.09
C LYS A 41 -33.85 -5.02 19.97
N VAL A 42 -35.07 -4.80 19.47
CA VAL A 42 -36.14 -4.14 20.23
C VAL A 42 -36.57 -4.96 21.46
N HIS A 43 -36.65 -6.29 21.33
CA HIS A 43 -36.94 -7.17 22.47
C HIS A 43 -35.85 -7.16 23.54
N GLN A 44 -34.57 -7.06 23.13
CA GLN A 44 -33.46 -6.96 24.09
C GLN A 44 -33.47 -5.65 24.89
N TRP A 45 -33.92 -4.54 24.30
CA TRP A 45 -34.05 -3.26 25.00
C TRP A 45 -35.23 -3.27 25.98
N ALA A 46 -36.36 -3.89 25.59
CA ALA A 46 -37.53 -4.02 26.46
C ALA A 46 -37.29 -4.95 27.67
N ALA A 47 -36.42 -5.96 27.53
CA ALA A 47 -36.10 -6.89 28.63
C ALA A 47 -35.16 -6.30 29.70
N LYS A 48 -34.51 -5.15 29.44
CA LYS A 48 -33.55 -4.52 30.37
C LYS A 48 -34.15 -3.46 31.30
N GLU A 49 -35.44 -3.14 31.19
CA GLU A 49 -36.08 -2.16 32.08
C GLU A 49 -36.77 -2.83 33.28
N ARG A 50 -36.06 -2.95 34.43
CA ARG A 50 -36.51 -2.73 35.83
C ARG A 50 -35.46 -3.22 36.87
N PRO A 51 -35.36 -2.61 38.06
CA PRO A 51 -34.23 -1.72 38.37
C PRO A 51 -33.40 -2.11 39.61
N ASN A 52 -32.17 -1.58 39.70
CA ASN A 52 -31.54 -1.07 40.94
C ASN A 52 -30.50 0.00 40.55
N PRO A 53 -30.29 1.05 41.37
CA PRO A 53 -29.54 2.25 40.98
C PRO A 53 -28.04 1.95 41.00
N ILE A 54 -27.40 1.95 39.83
CA ILE A 54 -25.96 1.83 39.70
C ILE A 54 -25.41 3.21 39.34
N ASP A 55 -24.41 3.59 40.12
CA ASP A 55 -23.49 4.71 40.00
C ASP A 55 -23.09 5.00 38.55
N LEU A 56 -23.33 6.23 38.09
CA LEU A 56 -22.98 6.69 36.76
C LEU A 56 -21.53 7.19 36.76
N ASN A 57 -20.60 6.25 36.77
CA ASN A 57 -19.22 6.51 36.43
C ASN A 57 -18.73 5.40 35.48
N ASP A 58 -19.30 5.34 34.27
CA ASP A 58 -18.57 4.77 33.13
C ASP A 58 -19.09 5.27 31.77
N GLU A 59 -18.15 5.86 31.05
CA GLU A 59 -17.92 5.91 29.61
C GLU A 59 -19.00 6.24 28.55
N VAL A 60 -18.57 7.23 27.74
CA VAL A 60 -18.69 7.37 26.29
C VAL A 60 -19.94 8.04 25.73
N SER A 61 -19.77 9.28 25.26
CA SER A 61 -20.40 9.72 24.01
C SER A 61 -19.69 10.93 23.39
N GLY A 62 -19.04 10.68 22.25
CA GLY A 62 -19.18 11.46 21.02
C GLY A 62 -18.71 12.90 21.00
N TYR A 63 -17.61 13.17 20.29
CA TYR A 63 -17.35 14.50 19.75
C TYR A 63 -17.27 14.46 18.22
N ASN A 64 -18.21 15.19 17.61
CA ASN A 64 -18.37 15.49 16.19
C ASN A 64 -17.14 16.23 15.63
N PHE A 65 -16.68 15.81 14.46
CA PHE A 65 -15.64 16.50 13.67
C PHE A 65 -16.32 17.39 12.63
N ASN A 66 -16.15 18.72 12.71
CA ASN A 66 -16.65 19.67 11.71
C ASN A 66 -15.47 20.18 10.88
N PHE A 67 -15.55 20.04 9.55
CA PHE A 67 -14.54 20.52 8.60
C PHE A 67 -15.00 21.85 8.02
N GLU A 68 -14.42 22.97 8.46
CA GLU A 68 -14.64 24.26 7.81
C GLU A 68 -13.59 24.50 6.72
N THR A 69 -14.09 24.44 5.49
CA THR A 69 -13.47 24.91 4.25
C THR A 69 -13.14 26.40 4.32
N MET A 70 -11.93 26.79 3.93
CA MET A 70 -11.54 28.19 3.75
C MET A 70 -12.36 28.88 2.66
N SER A 71 -12.92 30.06 2.97
CA SER A 71 -13.01 31.18 2.03
C SER A 71 -13.25 32.52 2.75
N PRO A 72 -12.85 33.66 2.12
CA PRO A 72 -12.49 34.88 2.83
C PRO A 72 -13.66 35.85 3.07
N VAL A 73 -13.57 36.49 4.24
CA VAL A 73 -14.07 37.81 4.68
C VAL A 73 -15.05 38.58 3.77
N GLY A 74 -16.24 38.84 4.30
CA GLY A 74 -17.18 39.89 3.86
C GLY A 74 -18.55 39.82 4.58
N THR A 75 -18.75 40.68 5.58
CA THR A 75 -19.96 41.00 6.39
C THR A 75 -21.30 41.14 5.63
N PRO A 76 -22.49 41.32 6.28
CA PRO A 76 -23.00 40.88 7.60
C PRO A 76 -24.46 40.31 7.56
N SER A 77 -24.98 39.92 8.74
CA SER A 77 -26.41 39.86 9.13
C SER A 77 -27.23 38.62 8.75
N THR A 78 -27.61 37.80 9.74
CA THR A 78 -28.91 37.92 10.44
C THR A 78 -29.09 36.70 11.37
N SER A 79 -29.62 37.00 12.56
CA SER A 79 -29.79 36.10 13.69
C SER A 79 -30.52 34.80 13.40
N SER A 80 -30.10 33.74 14.07
CA SER A 80 -31.01 32.77 14.69
C SER A 80 -30.36 32.23 15.95
N GLN A 81 -30.83 32.72 17.10
CA GLN A 81 -30.53 32.16 18.41
C GLN A 81 -30.92 30.68 18.42
N VAL A 82 -29.99 29.82 18.83
CA VAL A 82 -30.35 28.54 19.44
C VAL A 82 -29.68 28.48 20.80
N ASN A 83 -30.55 28.49 21.80
CA ASN A 83 -30.28 28.53 23.21
C ASN A 83 -29.60 27.23 23.65
N PHE A 84 -28.47 27.34 24.34
CA PHE A 84 -27.89 26.22 25.09
C PHE A 84 -27.76 26.64 26.55
N GLN A 85 -28.69 26.16 27.37
CA GLN A 85 -28.56 26.22 28.82
C GLN A 85 -27.41 25.28 29.22
N CYS A 86 -26.29 25.90 29.61
CA CYS A 86 -25.19 25.23 30.26
C CYS A 86 -25.56 25.01 31.73
N GLY A 87 -25.65 23.75 32.14
CA GLY A 87 -25.86 23.33 33.52
C GLY A 87 -24.80 23.96 34.42
N THR A 88 -25.26 24.51 35.53
CA THR A 88 -24.46 25.21 36.53
C THR A 88 -23.39 24.29 37.11
N PHE A 89 -22.11 24.62 36.93
CA PHE A 89 -21.06 24.11 37.80
C PHE A 89 -20.36 25.27 38.50
N SER A 90 -20.43 25.18 39.82
CA SER A 90 -19.91 26.13 40.78
C SER A 90 -18.40 26.32 40.64
N LYS A 91 -17.99 27.57 40.85
CA LYS A 91 -16.66 28.11 41.12
C LYS A 91 -15.63 27.05 41.57
N ASP A 92 -14.67 26.70 40.70
CA ASP A 92 -13.29 26.35 41.09
C ASP A 92 -12.34 26.47 39.87
N LYS A 93 -11.55 27.54 39.84
CA LYS A 93 -10.70 27.93 38.69
C LYS A 93 -9.38 27.13 38.58
N LYS A 94 -9.10 26.20 39.50
CA LYS A 94 -7.80 25.47 39.55
C LYS A 94 -7.81 24.10 38.88
N HIS A 95 -8.91 23.35 38.90
CA HIS A 95 -8.95 21.97 38.37
C HIS A 95 -9.12 21.86 36.84
N LYS A 96 -9.49 22.94 36.16
CA LYS A 96 -9.70 22.92 34.71
C LYS A 96 -8.39 22.93 33.91
N ALA A 97 -7.32 23.50 34.47
CA ALA A 97 -6.01 23.57 33.82
C ALA A 97 -5.30 22.20 33.84
N ASP A 98 -5.26 21.53 34.98
CA ASP A 98 -4.66 20.19 35.12
C ASP A 98 -5.34 19.17 34.21
N LEU A 99 -6.68 19.20 34.12
CA LEU A 99 -7.43 18.31 33.21
C LEU A 99 -7.07 18.57 31.73
N MET A 100 -6.82 19.83 31.34
CA MET A 100 -6.40 20.16 29.97
C MET A 100 -4.96 19.73 29.69
N VAL A 101 -4.08 19.74 30.69
CA VAL A 101 -2.70 19.24 30.59
C VAL A 101 -2.69 17.72 30.42
N ASP A 102 -3.44 16.98 31.23
CA ASP A 102 -3.57 15.52 31.12
C ASP A 102 -4.11 15.09 29.74
N VAL A 103 -5.12 15.79 29.23
CA VAL A 103 -5.66 15.53 27.89
C VAL A 103 -4.62 15.79 26.79
N LEU A 104 -3.80 16.84 26.94
CA LEU A 104 -2.76 17.17 25.98
C LEU A 104 -1.62 16.14 26.02
N GLU A 105 -1.17 15.73 27.21
CA GLU A 105 -0.15 14.69 27.37
C GLU A 105 -0.59 13.38 26.74
N ARG A 106 -1.84 12.98 26.98
CA ARG A 106 -2.42 11.77 26.36
C ARG A 106 -2.49 11.87 24.84
N GLN A 107 -2.82 13.05 24.30
CA GLN A 107 -2.79 13.28 22.85
C GLN A 107 -1.37 13.21 22.29
N ILE A 108 -0.39 13.78 22.99
CA ILE A 108 1.03 13.72 22.59
C ILE A 108 1.52 12.27 22.58
N GLU A 109 1.14 11.45 23.57
CA GLU A 109 1.45 10.02 23.59
C GLU A 109 0.87 9.28 22.39
N VAL A 110 -0.41 9.51 22.08
CA VAL A 110 -1.07 8.90 20.90
C VAL A 110 -0.38 9.33 19.60
N ILE A 111 0.01 10.60 19.48
CA ILE A 111 0.74 11.12 18.31
C ILE A 111 2.13 10.47 18.22
N ASN A 112 2.88 10.41 19.32
CA ASN A 112 4.22 9.82 19.34
C ASN A 112 4.19 8.33 18.99
N TYR A 113 3.17 7.61 19.49
CA TYR A 113 2.95 6.22 19.12
C TYR A 113 2.66 6.08 17.62
N GLY A 114 1.77 6.93 17.08
CA GLY A 114 1.47 6.95 15.65
C GLY A 114 2.72 7.23 14.79
N ILE A 115 3.55 8.19 15.21
CA ILE A 115 4.81 8.52 14.53
C ILE A 115 5.78 7.34 14.57
N ALA A 116 5.96 6.71 15.73
CA ALA A 116 6.84 5.56 15.88
C ALA A 116 6.39 4.39 14.99
N SER A 117 5.08 4.10 14.97
CA SER A 117 4.51 3.06 14.11
C SER A 117 4.75 3.34 12.63
N VAL A 118 4.53 4.57 12.17
CA VAL A 118 4.81 4.96 10.77
C VAL A 118 6.30 4.85 10.46
N ALA A 119 7.18 5.25 11.39
CA ALA A 119 8.63 5.15 11.20
C ALA A 119 9.08 3.69 11.03
N ASP A 120 8.50 2.76 11.78
CA ASP A 120 8.82 1.33 11.66
C ASP A 120 8.30 0.73 10.36
N VAL A 121 7.10 1.11 9.92
CA VAL A 121 6.56 0.71 8.59
C VAL A 121 7.47 1.21 7.46
N ILE A 122 7.99 2.44 7.55
CA ILE A 122 8.91 2.98 6.54
C ILE A 122 10.22 2.20 6.51
N LYS A 123 10.81 1.88 7.67
CA LYS A 123 12.04 1.06 7.73
C LYS A 123 11.83 -0.30 7.08
N GLU A 124 10.73 -0.97 7.38
CA GLU A 124 10.42 -2.26 6.78
C GLU A 124 10.19 -2.13 5.26
N GLY A 125 9.50 -1.06 4.83
CA GLY A 125 9.34 -0.72 3.42
C GLY A 125 10.67 -0.57 2.69
N ASN A 126 11.65 0.12 3.28
CA ASN A 126 12.98 0.30 2.70
C ASN A 126 13.73 -1.04 2.57
N ILE A 127 13.60 -1.95 3.55
CA ILE A 127 14.21 -3.29 3.48
C ILE A 127 13.59 -4.11 2.34
N ILE A 128 12.27 -4.03 2.17
CA ILE A 128 11.55 -4.72 1.09
C ILE A 128 11.94 -4.11 -0.26
N GLU A 129 12.04 -2.79 -0.35
CA GLU A 129 12.49 -2.09 -1.55
C GLU A 129 13.91 -2.52 -1.94
N GLU A 130 14.86 -2.53 -1.01
CA GLU A 130 16.24 -2.95 -1.27
C GLU A 130 16.30 -4.41 -1.78
N LYS A 131 15.56 -5.32 -1.14
CA LYS A 131 15.44 -6.71 -1.62
C LYS A 131 14.80 -6.80 -3.00
N GLY A 132 13.78 -5.99 -3.25
CA GLY A 132 13.09 -5.89 -4.54
C GLY A 132 14.04 -5.43 -5.64
N ILE A 133 14.84 -4.39 -5.39
CA ILE A 133 15.88 -3.90 -6.29
C ILE A 133 16.88 -5.01 -6.58
N ALA A 134 17.40 -5.69 -5.56
CA ALA A 134 18.37 -6.78 -5.75
C ALA A 134 17.82 -7.95 -6.59
N ILE A 135 16.52 -8.27 -6.45
CA ILE A 135 15.87 -9.29 -7.30
C ILE A 135 15.75 -8.80 -8.74
N VAL A 136 15.34 -7.55 -8.94
CA VAL A 136 15.23 -6.94 -10.27
C VAL A 136 16.59 -6.87 -10.96
N GLU A 137 17.65 -6.52 -10.25
CA GLU A 137 19.02 -6.50 -10.78
C GLU A 137 19.52 -7.88 -11.18
N LYS A 138 19.28 -8.91 -10.35
CA LYS A 138 19.64 -10.30 -10.69
C LYS A 138 18.81 -10.86 -11.84
N GLY A 139 17.57 -10.40 -11.98
CA GLY A 139 16.65 -10.80 -13.05
C GLY A 139 16.82 -10.04 -14.35
N ARG A 140 17.53 -8.90 -14.35
CA ARG A 140 17.77 -8.11 -15.58
C ARG A 140 18.59 -8.96 -16.56
N PRO A 141 18.16 -9.04 -17.84
CA PRO A 141 19.02 -9.55 -18.89
C PRO A 141 20.33 -8.75 -18.88
N CYS A 142 21.46 -9.43 -18.68
CA CYS A 142 22.76 -8.78 -18.81
C CYS A 142 22.89 -8.32 -20.27
N CYS A 143 22.88 -7.01 -20.47
CA CYS A 143 23.15 -6.38 -21.76
C CYS A 143 24.61 -5.96 -21.71
N TYR A 144 25.46 -6.67 -22.46
CA TYR A 144 26.85 -6.29 -22.64
C TYR A 144 26.92 -5.38 -23.85
N PRO A 145 27.39 -4.14 -23.72
CA PRO A 145 27.53 -3.24 -24.85
C PRO A 145 28.64 -3.76 -25.78
N GLU A 146 28.49 -3.53 -27.08
CA GLU A 146 29.31 -4.16 -28.11
C GLU A 146 30.80 -3.80 -28.00
N ASP A 147 31.12 -2.61 -27.51
CA ASP A 147 32.48 -2.15 -27.23
C ASP A 147 33.13 -2.93 -26.07
N GLU A 148 32.39 -3.28 -25.03
CA GLU A 148 32.88 -4.16 -23.94
C GLU A 148 33.13 -5.58 -24.48
N VAL A 149 32.22 -6.11 -25.30
CA VAL A 149 32.42 -7.41 -25.96
C VAL A 149 33.69 -7.41 -26.80
N PHE A 150 33.90 -6.36 -27.60
CA PHE A 150 35.07 -6.27 -28.46
C PHE A 150 36.38 -6.11 -27.68
N SER A 151 36.37 -5.27 -26.64
CA SER A 151 37.52 -5.07 -25.75
C SER A 151 37.92 -6.36 -25.05
N GLU A 152 36.94 -7.16 -24.62
CA GLU A 152 37.23 -8.44 -23.98
C GLU A 152 37.82 -9.47 -24.96
N ILE A 153 37.41 -9.45 -26.24
CA ILE A 153 38.04 -10.28 -27.29
C ILE A 153 39.52 -9.90 -27.49
N MET A 154 39.88 -8.62 -27.32
CA MET A 154 41.29 -8.19 -27.36
C MET A 154 42.06 -8.71 -26.15
N ASN A 155 41.43 -8.71 -24.97
CA ASN A 155 42.04 -9.14 -23.72
C ASN A 155 42.37 -10.64 -23.69
N ILE A 156 41.52 -11.48 -24.27
CA ILE A 156 41.72 -12.95 -24.33
C ILE A 156 42.82 -13.39 -25.31
N ARG A 157 43.53 -12.45 -25.94
CA ARG A 157 44.65 -12.69 -26.88
C ARG A 157 44.27 -13.57 -28.09
N LEU A 158 43.05 -13.42 -28.58
CA LEU A 158 42.61 -14.09 -29.80
C LEU A 158 43.39 -13.58 -31.02
N LEU A 159 43.76 -14.49 -31.94
CA LEU A 159 44.47 -14.13 -33.18
C LEU A 159 43.68 -13.09 -33.99
N GLU A 160 44.38 -12.08 -34.52
CA GLU A 160 43.80 -10.93 -35.23
C GLU A 160 42.75 -11.31 -36.27
N HIS A 161 43.02 -12.33 -37.07
CA HIS A 161 42.11 -12.76 -38.14
C HIS A 161 40.81 -13.44 -37.65
N HIS A 162 40.74 -13.85 -36.38
CA HIS A 162 39.54 -14.40 -35.76
C HIS A 162 38.73 -13.36 -34.97
N GLN A 163 39.30 -12.20 -34.66
CA GLN A 163 38.70 -11.21 -33.77
C GLN A 163 37.34 -10.69 -34.26
N LEU A 164 37.27 -10.23 -35.51
CA LEU A 164 36.02 -9.74 -36.09
C LEU A 164 35.00 -10.88 -36.28
N GLY A 165 35.47 -12.08 -36.63
CA GLY A 165 34.62 -13.26 -36.77
C GLY A 165 34.00 -13.69 -35.43
N ALA A 166 34.79 -13.67 -34.36
CA ALA A 166 34.34 -13.93 -33.00
C ALA A 166 33.37 -12.86 -32.50
N PHE A 167 33.67 -11.58 -32.76
CA PHE A 167 32.78 -10.48 -32.41
C PHE A 167 31.41 -10.64 -33.09
N LEU A 168 31.40 -10.83 -34.42
CA LEU A 168 30.18 -11.10 -35.20
C LEU A 168 29.44 -12.35 -34.71
N PHE A 169 30.15 -13.39 -34.28
CA PHE A 169 29.57 -14.62 -33.75
C PHE A 169 28.86 -14.40 -32.41
N LEU A 170 29.46 -13.60 -31.52
CA LEU A 170 28.94 -13.29 -30.19
C LEU A 170 27.74 -12.35 -30.28
N ILE A 171 27.84 -11.21 -30.99
CA ILE A 171 26.74 -10.22 -31.05
C ILE A 171 25.46 -10.76 -31.70
N LYS A 172 25.57 -11.79 -32.56
CA LYS A 172 24.42 -12.47 -33.17
C LYS A 172 23.52 -13.19 -32.17
N SER A 173 23.98 -13.43 -30.94
CA SER A 173 23.18 -14.09 -29.91
C SER A 173 23.57 -13.64 -28.50
N GLN A 174 22.63 -13.00 -27.81
CA GLN A 174 22.82 -12.58 -26.41
C GLN A 174 23.15 -13.75 -25.48
N LEU A 175 22.68 -14.96 -25.78
CA LEU A 175 23.02 -16.16 -25.00
C LEU A 175 24.50 -16.52 -25.10
N LYS A 176 25.10 -16.36 -26.29
CA LYS A 176 26.53 -16.62 -26.50
C LYS A 176 27.39 -15.59 -25.77
N VAL A 177 26.99 -14.32 -25.81
CA VAL A 177 27.65 -13.25 -25.03
C VAL A 177 27.57 -13.55 -23.54
N ARG A 178 26.38 -13.91 -23.03
CA ARG A 178 26.19 -14.28 -21.62
C ARG A 178 27.03 -15.49 -21.22
N ALA A 179 27.10 -16.53 -22.05
CA ALA A 179 27.94 -17.69 -21.80
C ALA A 179 29.43 -17.33 -21.76
N PHE A 180 29.88 -16.49 -22.70
CA PHE A 180 31.26 -16.00 -22.76
C PHE A 180 31.65 -15.20 -21.51
N PHE A 181 30.83 -14.23 -21.09
CA PHE A 181 31.12 -13.42 -19.90
C PHE A 181 30.88 -14.15 -18.57
N GLY A 182 30.04 -15.19 -18.57
CA GLY A 182 29.71 -15.98 -17.38
C GLY A 182 30.84 -16.89 -16.88
N VAL A 183 31.93 -17.03 -17.64
CA VAL A 183 33.08 -17.87 -17.31
C VAL A 183 34.30 -16.98 -16.98
N PRO A 184 35.22 -17.40 -16.08
CA PRO A 184 36.46 -16.67 -15.80
C PRO A 184 37.30 -16.42 -17.06
N SER A 185 38.03 -15.30 -17.09
CA SER A 185 38.86 -14.84 -18.22
C SER A 185 39.75 -15.94 -18.80
N ASP A 186 40.32 -16.77 -17.93
CA ASP A 186 41.31 -17.79 -18.29
C ASP A 186 40.72 -18.89 -19.18
N CYS A 187 39.42 -19.14 -19.07
CA CYS A 187 38.72 -20.17 -19.85
C CYS A 187 37.93 -19.59 -21.04
N ARG A 188 37.88 -18.25 -21.20
CA ARG A 188 37.05 -17.59 -22.21
C ARG A 188 37.50 -17.90 -23.64
N LEU A 189 38.81 -17.96 -23.88
CA LEU A 189 39.38 -18.27 -25.20
C LEU A 189 39.00 -19.69 -25.64
N GLU A 190 39.20 -20.69 -24.76
CA GLU A 190 38.87 -22.09 -25.03
C GLU A 190 37.37 -22.26 -25.31
N LEU A 191 36.52 -21.67 -24.47
CA LEU A 191 35.07 -21.69 -24.65
C LEU A 191 34.65 -21.05 -25.98
N LEU A 192 35.20 -19.88 -26.30
CA LEU A 192 34.88 -19.16 -27.53
C LEU A 192 35.23 -19.96 -28.77
N MET A 193 36.42 -20.56 -28.79
CA MET A 193 36.84 -21.43 -29.89
C MET A 193 35.90 -22.63 -30.00
N LYS A 194 35.62 -23.32 -28.89
CA LYS A 194 34.69 -24.46 -28.87
C LYS A 194 33.32 -24.11 -29.44
N MET A 195 32.72 -23.01 -29.00
CA MET A 195 31.43 -22.54 -29.51
C MET A 195 31.45 -22.20 -31.01
N MET A 196 32.54 -21.59 -31.50
CA MET A 196 32.66 -21.20 -32.90
C MET A 196 32.86 -22.38 -33.85
N TYR A 197 33.61 -23.41 -33.43
CA TYR A 197 33.83 -24.61 -34.25
C TYR A 197 32.64 -25.58 -34.19
N GLU A 198 32.04 -25.81 -33.02
CA GLU A 198 30.84 -26.65 -32.89
C GLU A 198 29.65 -26.10 -33.69
N SER A 199 29.55 -24.76 -33.83
CA SER A 199 28.51 -24.12 -34.63
C SER A 199 28.75 -24.17 -36.15
N ARG A 200 29.93 -24.61 -36.60
CA ARG A 200 30.25 -24.73 -38.04
C ARG A 200 29.93 -26.13 -38.57
N ASP A 201 29.85 -27.11 -37.69
CA ASP A 201 29.59 -28.52 -38.00
C ASP A 201 28.11 -28.93 -37.81
N ALA A 202 27.24 -27.97 -37.45
CA ALA A 202 25.79 -28.14 -37.28
C ALA A 202 25.02 -27.43 -38.42
#